data_AF-N9TSF6-F1
#
_entry.id   AF-N9TSF6-F1
#
_cell.length_a   1.000
_cell.length_b   1.000
_cell.length_c   1.000
_cell.angle_alpha   90.00
_cell.angle_beta   90.00
_cell.angle_gamma   90.00
#
_symmetry.space_group_name_H-M   'P 1'
#
loop_
_entity.id
_entity.type
_entity.pdbx_description
1 polymer ?
#
loop_
_entity_poly.entity_id
_entity_poly.type
_entity_poly.pdbx_seq_one_letter_code
_entity_poly.pdbx_strand_id
1 'polypeptide(L)'
;MFNNFKNPKQIERLKTEILNNGNDHKVLNSFTGEMTLFAVDDLITKLNELQNIHKVWNNEIKVKRLNVLKKELEFLSLEIDEEKKSLKKEREKLKSVNLRDSDENNENIYLYDMAKKWCVNSIKMLDKMNRRFDELSREYTLLKNDNDLFAFDSKGRPIAKTSEVQNILQSITLHISSNLQLNINSEKLKKLISNEEVLEDDF
;
A
#
# COMPACT_ATOMS: atom_id res chain seq x y z
N MET A 1 -13.32 -9.59 12.37
CA MET A 1 -14.33 -9.43 13.44
C MET A 1 -14.16 -8.02 13.99
N PHE A 2 -15.06 -7.12 13.61
CA PHE A 2 -15.13 -5.77 14.16
C PHE A 2 -16.09 -5.79 15.36
N ASN A 3 -15.83 -4.91 16.31
CA ASN A 3 -16.57 -4.65 17.55
C ASN A 3 -16.03 -5.36 18.80
N ASN A 4 -15.21 -4.61 19.52
CA ASN A 4 -15.31 -4.52 20.98
C ASN A 4 -14.93 -3.10 21.40
N PHE A 5 -15.78 -2.13 21.04
CA PHE A 5 -15.68 -0.79 21.61
C PHE A 5 -16.04 -0.90 23.10
N LYS A 6 -15.06 -0.70 23.99
CA LYS A 6 -15.30 -0.44 25.43
C LYS A 6 -16.08 0.87 25.68
N ASN A 7 -16.21 1.72 24.67
CA ASN A 7 -16.54 3.14 24.80
C ASN A 7 -18.01 3.62 24.73
N PRO A 8 -19.02 2.88 24.23
CA PRO A 8 -20.37 3.44 24.13
C PRO A 8 -20.96 3.79 25.50
N LYS A 9 -20.70 2.95 26.50
CA LYS A 9 -21.19 3.14 27.87
C LYS A 9 -20.53 4.32 28.57
N GLN A 10 -19.27 4.62 28.26
CA GLN A 10 -18.51 5.70 28.91
C GLN A 10 -18.92 7.07 28.36
N ILE A 11 -19.11 7.18 27.04
CA ILE A 11 -19.63 8.38 26.38
C ILE A 11 -21.04 8.72 26.87
N GLU A 12 -21.93 7.72 26.99
CA GLU A 12 -23.27 7.93 27.53
C GLU A 12 -23.25 8.33 29.01
N ARG A 13 -22.35 7.76 29.81
CA ARG A 13 -22.19 8.18 31.22
C ARG A 13 -21.80 9.65 31.33
N LEU A 14 -20.84 10.07 30.51
CA LEU A 14 -20.32 11.43 30.45
C LEU A 14 -21.35 12.45 29.92
N LYS A 15 -22.16 12.08 28.92
CA LYS A 15 -23.31 12.88 28.50
C LYS A 15 -24.33 13.06 29.63
N THR A 16 -24.60 11.99 30.37
CA THR A 16 -25.56 12.01 31.48
C THR A 16 -25.06 12.89 32.63
N GLU A 17 -23.75 12.90 32.90
CA GLU A 17 -23.12 13.81 33.88
C GLU A 17 -23.21 15.28 33.48
N ILE A 18 -23.06 15.63 32.19
CA ILE A 18 -23.30 17.01 31.72
C ILE A 18 -24.76 17.41 31.90
N LEU A 19 -25.68 16.54 31.48
CA LEU A 19 -27.12 16.80 31.59
C LEU A 19 -27.56 16.99 33.05
N ASN A 20 -26.93 16.28 33.99
CA ASN A 20 -27.29 16.31 35.40
C ASN A 20 -26.62 17.46 36.19
N ASN A 21 -25.42 17.89 35.81
CA ASN A 21 -24.67 18.92 36.57
C ASN A 21 -24.83 20.34 36.01
N GLY A 22 -25.58 20.52 34.91
CA GLY A 22 -25.74 21.82 34.26
C GLY A 22 -24.42 22.39 33.71
N ASN A 23 -24.45 23.63 33.24
CA ASN A 23 -23.30 24.36 32.65
C ASN A 23 -22.16 24.66 33.66
N ASP A 24 -21.88 23.78 34.62
CA ASP A 24 -20.68 23.88 35.44
C ASP A 24 -19.45 23.73 34.53
N HIS A 25 -18.71 24.81 34.36
CA HIS A 25 -17.51 24.88 33.55
C HIS A 25 -16.47 23.81 33.91
N LYS A 26 -16.41 23.37 35.18
CA LYS A 26 -15.50 22.27 35.58
C LYS A 26 -15.91 20.95 34.94
N VAL A 27 -17.22 20.65 34.90
CA VAL A 27 -17.77 19.43 34.31
C VAL A 27 -17.59 19.45 32.79
N LEU A 28 -17.81 20.61 32.15
CA LEU A 28 -17.64 20.78 30.71
C LEU A 28 -16.18 20.66 30.25
N ASN A 29 -15.24 21.21 31.01
CA ASN A 29 -13.80 21.08 30.73
C ASN A 29 -13.32 19.64 30.94
N SER A 30 -13.80 18.96 31.99
CA SER A 30 -13.50 17.53 32.22
C SER A 30 -14.01 16.66 31.08
N PHE A 31 -15.27 16.86 30.66
CA PHE A 31 -15.86 16.16 29.53
C PHE A 31 -15.09 16.38 28.22
N THR A 32 -14.74 17.64 27.93
CA THR A 32 -14.02 17.99 26.70
C THR A 32 -12.61 17.39 26.69
N GLY A 33 -11.93 17.37 27.85
CA GLY A 33 -10.65 16.69 28.04
C GLY A 33 -10.75 15.19 27.80
N GLU A 34 -11.74 14.52 28.42
CA GLU A 34 -11.94 13.08 28.24
C GLU A 34 -12.31 12.71 26.80
N MET A 35 -13.22 13.45 26.16
CA MET A 35 -13.56 13.23 24.75
C MET A 35 -12.36 13.43 23.81
N THR A 36 -11.48 14.38 24.14
CA THR A 36 -10.24 14.59 23.37
C THR A 36 -9.27 13.41 23.54
N LEU A 37 -9.10 12.91 24.78
CA LEU A 37 -8.29 11.72 25.04
C LEU A 37 -8.84 10.49 24.33
N PHE A 38 -10.16 10.28 24.34
CA PHE A 38 -10.79 9.18 23.60
C PHE A 38 -10.56 9.26 22.09
N ALA A 39 -10.69 10.46 21.50
CA ALA A 39 -10.44 10.66 20.07
C ALA A 39 -8.96 10.39 19.73
N VAL A 40 -8.03 10.83 20.58
CA VAL A 40 -6.59 10.57 20.41
C VAL A 40 -6.28 9.09 20.56
N ASP A 41 -6.86 8.39 21.54
CA ASP A 41 -6.66 6.95 21.74
C ASP A 41 -7.15 6.10 20.56
N ASP A 42 -8.28 6.46 19.95
CA ASP A 42 -8.78 5.82 18.73
C ASP A 42 -7.82 6.03 17.54
N LEU A 43 -7.30 7.24 17.39
CA LEU A 43 -6.31 7.58 16.36
C LEU A 43 -4.96 6.85 16.60
N ILE A 44 -4.52 6.72 17.84
CA ILE A 44 -3.32 5.95 18.21
C ILE A 44 -3.53 4.46 17.91
N THR A 45 -4.72 3.93 18.20
CA THR A 45 -5.06 2.53 17.89
C THR A 45 -4.97 2.27 16.39
N LYS A 46 -5.57 3.15 15.57
CA LYS A 46 -5.46 3.09 14.10
C LYS A 46 -4.00 3.19 13.62
N LEU A 47 -3.19 4.04 14.26
CA LEU A 47 -1.77 4.18 13.92
C LEU A 47 -1.00 2.88 14.22
N ASN A 48 -1.26 2.24 15.37
CA ASN A 48 -0.65 0.96 15.72
C ASN A 48 -1.07 -0.16 14.77
N GLU A 49 -2.34 -0.20 14.34
CA GLU A 49 -2.81 -1.15 13.33
C GLU A 49 -2.10 -0.95 11.99
N LEU A 50 -1.97 0.29 11.52
CA LEU A 50 -1.24 0.62 10.29
C LEU A 50 0.25 0.23 10.39
N GLN A 51 0.89 0.47 11.53
CA GLN A 51 2.28 0.05 11.76
C GLN A 51 2.43 -1.48 11.72
N ASN A 52 1.49 -2.23 12.30
CA ASN A 52 1.48 -3.69 12.22
C ASN A 52 1.30 -4.18 10.79
N ILE A 53 0.38 -3.59 10.02
CA ILE A 53 0.19 -3.92 8.60
C ILE A 53 1.48 -3.65 7.82
N HIS A 54 2.12 -2.51 8.04
CA HIS A 54 3.38 -2.15 7.41
C HIS A 54 4.50 -3.14 7.75
N LYS A 55 4.59 -3.55 9.01
CA LYS A 55 5.56 -4.56 9.47
C LYS A 55 5.34 -5.92 8.80
N VAL A 56 4.09 -6.40 8.74
CA VAL A 56 3.74 -7.67 8.08
C VAL A 56 4.02 -7.59 6.59
N TRP A 57 3.69 -6.46 5.96
CA TRP A 57 4.01 -6.21 4.55
C TRP A 57 5.51 -6.33 4.29
N ASN A 58 6.34 -5.56 4.99
CA ASN A 58 7.78 -5.49 4.73
C ASN A 58 8.52 -6.78 5.09
N ASN A 59 8.17 -7.43 6.20
CA ASN A 59 8.93 -8.58 6.70
C ASN A 59 8.45 -9.92 6.13
N GLU A 60 7.18 -10.03 5.75
CA GLU A 60 6.62 -11.31 5.30
C GLU A 60 6.15 -11.27 3.86
N ILE A 61 5.20 -10.39 3.54
CA ILE A 61 4.51 -10.44 2.25
C ILE A 61 5.46 -10.03 1.12
N LYS A 62 6.15 -8.90 1.26
CA LYS A 62 7.13 -8.38 0.30
C LYS A 62 8.25 -9.38 0.05
N VAL A 63 8.82 -9.96 1.13
CA VAL A 63 9.88 -10.97 1.03
C VAL A 63 9.39 -12.21 0.27
N LYS A 64 8.20 -12.72 0.59
CA LYS A 64 7.59 -13.86 -0.12
C LYS A 64 7.38 -13.53 -1.60
N ARG A 65 6.83 -12.35 -1.92
CA ARG A 65 6.58 -11.93 -3.31
C ARG A 65 7.88 -11.78 -4.10
N LEU A 66 8.91 -11.17 -3.53
CA LEU A 66 10.24 -11.07 -4.14
C LEU A 66 10.86 -12.44 -4.42
N ASN A 67 10.69 -13.40 -3.50
CA ASN A 67 11.16 -14.77 -3.71
C ASN A 67 10.42 -15.48 -4.84
N VAL A 68 9.10 -15.30 -4.95
CA VAL A 68 8.31 -15.86 -6.07
C VAL A 68 8.75 -15.24 -7.39
N LEU A 69 8.82 -13.92 -7.48
CA LEU A 69 9.26 -13.21 -8.68
C LEU A 69 10.66 -13.63 -9.11
N LYS A 70 11.59 -13.78 -8.14
CA LYS A 70 12.95 -14.25 -8.41
C LYS A 70 12.94 -15.66 -9.05
N LYS A 71 12.16 -16.59 -8.48
CA LYS A 71 12.05 -17.96 -9.03
C LYS A 71 11.41 -17.97 -10.42
N GLU A 72 10.37 -17.16 -10.64
CA GLU A 72 9.74 -17.03 -11.96
C GLU A 72 10.72 -16.48 -13.01
N LEU A 73 11.53 -15.48 -12.64
CA LEU A 73 12.57 -14.93 -13.51
C LEU A 73 13.67 -15.94 -13.83
N GLU A 74 14.14 -16.68 -12.82
CA GLU A 74 15.13 -17.76 -13.00
C GLU A 74 14.58 -18.84 -13.94
N PHE A 75 13.33 -19.26 -13.75
CA PHE A 75 12.66 -20.23 -14.60
C PHE A 75 12.50 -19.73 -16.04
N LEU A 76 11.97 -18.52 -16.25
CA LEU A 76 11.80 -17.94 -17.58
C LEU A 76 13.14 -17.74 -18.29
N SER A 77 14.18 -17.34 -17.57
CA SER A 77 15.52 -17.22 -18.15
C SER A 77 16.02 -18.57 -18.68
N LEU A 78 15.80 -19.65 -17.94
CA LEU A 78 16.17 -21.00 -18.37
C LEU A 78 15.36 -21.43 -19.61
N GLU A 79 14.03 -21.24 -19.60
CA GLU A 79 13.18 -21.58 -20.75
C GLU A 79 13.58 -20.81 -22.02
N ILE A 80 13.84 -19.50 -21.89
CA ILE A 80 14.29 -18.66 -23.00
C ILE A 80 15.61 -19.18 -23.58
N ASP A 81 16.55 -19.58 -22.72
CA ASP A 81 17.84 -20.12 -23.16
C ASP A 81 17.73 -21.50 -23.80
N GLU A 82 16.85 -22.36 -23.29
CA GLU A 82 16.54 -23.66 -23.89
C GLU A 82 15.90 -23.52 -25.27
N GLU A 83 14.91 -22.63 -25.42
CA GLU A 83 14.24 -22.39 -26.70
C GLU A 83 15.21 -21.78 -27.73
N LYS A 84 16.08 -20.84 -27.31
CA LYS A 84 17.17 -20.32 -28.15
C LYS A 84 18.12 -21.42 -28.62
N LYS A 85 18.51 -22.34 -27.73
CA LYS A 85 19.37 -23.49 -28.07
C LYS A 85 18.66 -24.43 -29.04
N SER A 86 17.37 -24.69 -28.83
CA SER A 86 16.52 -25.51 -29.71
C SER A 86 16.46 -24.94 -31.12
N LEU A 87 16.09 -23.65 -31.24
CA LEU A 87 16.08 -22.93 -32.52
C LEU A 87 17.43 -22.93 -33.23
N LYS A 88 18.54 -22.78 -32.50
CA LYS A 88 19.88 -22.84 -33.08
C LYS A 88 20.18 -24.22 -33.65
N LYS A 89 19.86 -25.31 -32.93
CA LYS A 89 20.03 -26.69 -33.41
C LYS A 89 19.18 -26.94 -34.65
N GLU A 90 17.92 -26.51 -34.63
CA GLU A 90 16.99 -26.65 -35.77
C GLU A 90 17.50 -25.92 -37.01
N ARG A 91 17.97 -24.68 -36.84
CA ARG A 91 18.57 -23.88 -37.92
C ARG A 91 19.76 -24.60 -38.55
N GLU A 92 20.64 -25.20 -37.75
CA GLU A 92 21.78 -25.96 -38.29
C GLU A 92 21.32 -27.22 -39.03
N LYS A 93 20.29 -27.94 -38.55
CA LYS A 93 19.69 -29.06 -39.29
C LYS A 93 19.15 -28.62 -40.65
N LEU A 94 18.43 -27.50 -40.71
CA LEU A 94 17.86 -26.99 -41.96
C LEU A 94 18.93 -26.58 -42.98
N LYS A 95 20.08 -26.06 -42.53
CA LYS A 95 21.21 -25.79 -43.42
C LYS A 95 21.83 -27.05 -44.03
N SER A 96 21.76 -28.17 -43.32
CA SER A 96 22.32 -29.45 -43.78
C SER A 96 21.41 -30.19 -44.78
N VAL A 97 20.17 -29.74 -44.98
CA VAL A 97 19.26 -30.29 -46.00
C VAL A 97 19.72 -29.82 -47.38
N ASN A 98 20.27 -30.74 -48.16
CA ASN A 98 20.79 -30.45 -49.50
C ASN A 98 19.63 -30.49 -50.51
N LEU A 99 19.08 -29.33 -50.88
CA LEU A 99 17.90 -29.19 -51.76
C LEU A 99 18.21 -29.38 -53.26
N ARG A 100 19.30 -30.07 -53.61
CA ARG A 100 19.89 -30.02 -54.97
C ARG A 100 19.47 -31.13 -55.93
N ASP A 101 18.90 -32.23 -55.45
CA ASP A 101 18.48 -33.32 -56.34
C ASP A 101 16.96 -33.31 -56.53
N SER A 102 16.59 -32.70 -57.66
CA SER A 102 15.25 -32.70 -58.23
C SER A 102 14.90 -34.10 -58.71
N ASP A 103 13.92 -34.76 -58.07
CA ASP A 103 12.86 -35.50 -58.79
C ASP A 103 11.72 -36.03 -57.89
N GLU A 104 11.74 -35.81 -56.57
CA GLU A 104 10.58 -36.10 -55.68
C GLU A 104 10.25 -34.89 -54.77
N ASN A 105 9.84 -33.78 -55.39
CA ASN A 105 9.96 -32.43 -54.82
C ASN A 105 8.86 -31.98 -53.82
N ASN A 106 7.80 -32.77 -53.58
CA ASN A 106 6.70 -32.35 -52.71
C ASN A 106 7.00 -32.54 -51.21
N GLU A 107 7.71 -33.59 -50.82
CA GLU A 107 8.06 -33.83 -49.42
C GLU A 107 9.08 -32.81 -48.90
N ASN A 108 10.05 -32.42 -49.74
CA ASN A 108 11.05 -31.40 -49.39
C ASN A 108 10.42 -30.01 -49.20
N ILE A 109 9.45 -29.64 -50.04
CA ILE A 109 8.68 -28.38 -49.89
C ILE A 109 7.84 -28.42 -48.61
N TYR A 110 7.18 -29.55 -48.34
CA TYR A 110 6.38 -29.73 -47.12
C TYR A 110 7.23 -29.64 -45.84
N LEU A 111 8.41 -30.27 -45.82
CA LEU A 111 9.36 -30.19 -44.71
C LEU A 111 9.88 -28.77 -44.51
N TYR A 112 10.17 -28.04 -45.59
CA TYR A 112 10.58 -26.64 -45.52
C TYR A 112 9.46 -25.74 -44.96
N ASP A 113 8.22 -25.91 -45.41
CA ASP A 113 7.08 -25.14 -44.92
C ASP A 113 6.76 -25.42 -43.44
N MET A 114 6.87 -26.69 -43.02
CA MET A 114 6.72 -27.06 -41.61
C MET A 114 7.83 -26.44 -40.75
N ALA A 115 9.08 -26.51 -41.20
CA ALA A 115 10.21 -25.89 -40.52
C ALA A 115 10.05 -24.37 -40.42
N LYS A 116 9.59 -23.71 -41.49
CA LYS A 116 9.32 -22.27 -41.51
C LYS A 116 8.21 -21.90 -40.52
N LYS A 117 7.09 -22.64 -40.51
CA LYS A 117 5.98 -22.42 -39.55
C LYS A 117 6.44 -22.62 -38.11
N TRP A 118 7.23 -23.66 -37.86
CA TRP A 118 7.78 -23.94 -36.53
C TRP A 118 8.71 -22.81 -36.07
N CYS A 119 9.67 -22.39 -36.90
CA CYS A 119 10.56 -21.26 -36.58
C CYS A 119 9.77 -19.96 -36.29
N VAL A 120 8.74 -19.64 -37.09
CA VAL A 120 7.90 -18.46 -36.84
C VAL A 120 7.18 -18.56 -35.50
N ASN A 121 6.66 -19.74 -35.15
CA ASN A 121 5.98 -19.94 -33.87
C ASN A 121 6.95 -19.87 -32.69
N SER A 122 8.12 -20.48 -32.79
CA SER A 122 9.17 -20.41 -31.76
C SER A 122 9.69 -18.98 -31.55
N ILE A 123 9.87 -18.20 -32.62
CA ILE A 123 10.23 -16.77 -32.51
C ILE A 123 9.12 -15.98 -31.80
N LYS A 124 7.85 -16.20 -32.16
CA LYS A 124 6.71 -15.54 -31.47
C LYS A 124 6.63 -15.94 -30.00
N MET A 125 6.92 -17.20 -29.68
CA MET A 125 6.93 -17.69 -28.31
C MET A 125 8.06 -17.05 -27.51
N LEU A 126 9.26 -16.97 -28.07
CA LEU A 126 10.39 -16.26 -27.47
C LEU A 126 10.08 -14.79 -27.22
N ASP A 127 9.46 -14.09 -28.18
CA ASP A 127 9.07 -12.69 -27.98
C ASP A 127 8.10 -12.55 -26.80
N LYS A 128 7.10 -13.44 -26.68
CA LYS A 128 6.18 -13.46 -25.52
C LYS A 128 6.90 -13.72 -24.20
N MET A 129 7.81 -14.71 -24.16
CA MET A 129 8.59 -15.02 -22.96
C MET A 129 9.49 -13.85 -22.55
N ASN A 130 10.17 -13.20 -23.50
CA ASN A 130 11.02 -12.04 -23.23
C ASN A 130 10.20 -10.85 -22.70
N ARG A 131 9.04 -10.55 -23.29
CA ARG A 131 8.15 -9.49 -22.78
C ARG A 131 7.71 -9.77 -21.35
N ARG A 132 7.35 -11.03 -21.06
CA ARG A 132 6.96 -11.45 -19.72
C ARG A 132 8.12 -11.33 -18.72
N PHE A 133 9.32 -11.69 -19.14
CA PHE A 133 10.54 -11.53 -18.36
C PHE A 133 10.81 -10.05 -18.04
N ASP A 134 10.65 -9.15 -19.01
CA ASP A 134 10.83 -7.71 -18.83
C ASP A 134 9.78 -7.08 -17.91
N GLU A 135 8.53 -7.56 -17.97
CA GLU A 135 7.47 -7.16 -17.04
C GLU A 135 7.78 -7.59 -15.61
N LEU A 136 8.12 -8.87 -15.41
CA LEU A 136 8.44 -9.42 -14.10
C LEU A 136 9.71 -8.80 -13.51
N SER A 137 10.70 -8.51 -14.36
CA SER A 137 11.94 -7.82 -13.95
C SER A 137 11.65 -6.42 -13.46
N ARG A 138 10.79 -5.67 -14.17
CA ARG A 138 10.34 -4.35 -13.74
C ARG A 138 9.58 -4.41 -12.42
N GLU A 139 8.64 -5.35 -12.27
CA GLU A 139 7.90 -5.55 -11.01
C GLU A 139 8.86 -5.87 -9.86
N TYR A 140 9.82 -6.78 -10.08
CA TYR A 140 10.82 -7.15 -9.09
C TYR A 140 11.69 -5.97 -8.67
N THR A 141 12.20 -5.18 -9.62
CA THR A 141 13.05 -4.01 -9.34
C THR A 141 12.28 -2.93 -8.59
N LEU A 142 11.04 -2.64 -8.99
CA LEU A 142 10.18 -1.69 -8.29
C LEU A 142 9.96 -2.14 -6.84
N LEU A 143 9.54 -3.39 -6.64
CA LEU A 143 9.28 -3.92 -5.32
C LEU A 143 10.54 -3.99 -4.45
N LYS A 144 11.70 -4.35 -5.01
CA LYS A 144 12.96 -4.47 -4.28
C LYS A 144 13.50 -3.11 -3.82
N ASN A 145 13.39 -2.10 -4.68
CA ASN A 145 13.90 -0.75 -4.41
C ASN A 145 12.90 0.13 -3.67
N ASP A 146 11.69 -0.37 -3.43
CA ASP A 146 10.66 0.34 -2.66
C ASP A 146 11.08 0.46 -1.19
N ASN A 147 11.57 1.63 -0.79
CA ASN A 147 11.90 1.99 0.59
C ASN A 147 10.73 2.74 1.23
N ASP A 148 9.53 2.13 1.25
CA ASP A 148 8.31 2.65 1.88
C ASP A 148 7.61 3.83 1.16
N LEU A 149 7.65 3.91 -0.18
CA LEU A 149 7.03 5.01 -0.97
C LEU A 149 5.66 4.65 -1.59
N PHE A 150 5.26 3.39 -1.59
CA PHE A 150 4.03 2.92 -2.23
C PHE A 150 3.18 2.01 -1.32
N ALA A 151 1.86 2.17 -1.38
CA ALA A 151 0.87 1.20 -0.90
C ALA A 151 0.34 0.37 -2.09
N PHE A 152 -0.57 -0.58 -1.86
CA PHE A 152 -1.22 -1.37 -2.92
C PHE A 152 -2.73 -1.18 -2.91
N ASP A 153 -3.33 -1.03 -4.09
CA ASP A 153 -4.79 -0.98 -4.24
C ASP A 153 -5.44 -2.38 -4.06
N SER A 154 -6.78 -2.44 -4.09
CA SER A 154 -7.54 -3.70 -3.96
C SER A 154 -7.29 -4.73 -5.08
N LYS A 155 -6.53 -4.36 -6.12
CA LYS A 155 -6.12 -5.21 -7.24
C LYS A 155 -4.62 -5.54 -7.19
N GLY A 156 -3.92 -5.16 -6.12
CA GLY A 156 -2.50 -5.43 -5.94
C GLY A 156 -1.58 -4.54 -6.77
N ARG A 157 -2.04 -3.38 -7.24
CA ARG A 157 -1.21 -2.43 -8.00
C ARG A 157 -0.56 -1.43 -7.05
N PRO A 158 0.73 -1.08 -7.26
CA PRO A 158 1.39 -0.07 -6.45
C PRO A 158 0.74 1.30 -6.68
N ILE A 159 0.39 1.99 -5.60
CA ILE A 159 -0.15 3.35 -5.55
C ILE A 159 0.76 4.18 -4.62
N ALA A 160 1.00 5.45 -4.94
CA ALA A 160 1.77 6.31 -4.04
C ALA A 160 1.03 6.48 -2.70
N LYS A 161 1.72 6.41 -1.56
CA LYS A 161 1.19 6.86 -0.26
C LYS A 161 2.28 7.61 0.50
N THR A 162 1.95 8.67 1.25
CA THR A 162 1.63 8.57 2.69
C THR A 162 0.71 9.70 3.22
N SER A 163 -0.40 10.04 2.54
CA SER A 163 -1.35 11.03 3.12
C SER A 163 -1.98 10.55 4.42
N GLU A 164 -2.28 9.25 4.57
CA GLU A 164 -3.15 8.79 5.67
C GLU A 164 -2.48 8.74 7.06
N VAL A 165 -1.21 8.31 7.15
CA VAL A 165 -0.45 8.40 8.43
C VAL A 165 -0.27 9.86 8.82
N GLN A 166 0.07 10.70 7.84
CA GLN A 166 0.25 12.13 8.06
C GLN A 166 -1.06 12.83 8.43
N ASN A 167 -2.20 12.39 7.88
CA ASN A 167 -3.54 12.85 8.25
C ASN A 167 -3.91 12.44 9.68
N ILE A 168 -3.59 11.20 10.09
CA ILE A 168 -3.84 10.74 11.47
C ILE A 168 -2.99 11.57 12.45
N LEU A 169 -1.71 11.77 12.15
CA LEU A 169 -0.82 12.60 12.97
C LEU A 169 -1.30 14.06 13.03
N GLN A 170 -1.67 14.67 11.90
CA GLN A 170 -2.27 16.00 11.87
C GLN A 170 -3.56 16.08 12.67
N SER A 171 -4.41 15.05 12.60
CA SER A 171 -5.66 15.00 13.38
C SER A 171 -5.39 14.93 14.88
N ILE A 172 -4.42 14.13 15.32
CA ILE A 172 -3.98 14.09 16.73
C ILE A 172 -3.50 15.48 17.16
N THR A 173 -2.62 16.11 16.38
CA THR A 173 -2.13 17.47 16.68
C THR A 173 -3.25 18.49 16.74
N LEU A 174 -4.23 18.40 15.83
CA LEU A 174 -5.36 19.31 15.77
C LEU A 174 -6.30 19.13 16.97
N HIS A 175 -6.58 17.90 17.39
CA HIS A 175 -7.36 17.63 18.60
C HIS A 175 -6.68 18.18 19.87
N ILE A 176 -5.38 17.95 20.03
CA ILE A 176 -4.61 18.44 21.18
C ILE A 176 -4.56 19.98 21.19
N SER A 177 -4.20 20.60 20.06
CA SER A 177 -4.08 22.06 19.95
C SER A 177 -5.42 22.76 20.14
N SER A 178 -6.51 22.23 19.57
CA SER A 178 -7.86 22.77 19.75
C SER A 178 -8.30 22.73 21.22
N ASN A 179 -8.02 21.63 21.93
CA ASN A 179 -8.33 21.51 23.35
C ASN A 179 -7.52 22.50 24.21
N LEU A 180 -6.21 22.61 23.96
CA LEU A 180 -5.36 23.58 24.64
C LEU A 180 -5.84 25.02 24.41
N GLN A 181 -6.22 25.35 23.18
CA GLN A 181 -6.68 26.69 22.82
C GLN A 181 -8.04 27.01 23.47
N LEU A 182 -8.96 26.05 23.56
CA LEU A 182 -10.21 26.20 24.32
C LEU A 182 -9.94 26.46 25.81
N ASN A 183 -9.04 25.70 26.43
CA ASN A 183 -8.67 25.92 27.84
C ASN A 183 -8.02 27.29 28.07
N ILE A 184 -7.11 27.71 27.19
CA ILE A 184 -6.48 29.05 27.26
C ILE A 184 -7.54 30.15 27.10
N ASN A 185 -8.45 30.02 26.15
CA ASN A 185 -9.51 31.01 25.92
C ASN A 185 -10.46 31.09 27.11
N SER A 186 -10.83 29.95 27.71
CA SER A 186 -11.61 29.89 28.95
C SER A 186 -10.91 30.64 30.09
N GLU A 187 -9.62 30.40 30.32
CA GLU A 187 -8.87 31.09 31.38
C GLU A 187 -8.70 32.60 31.12
N LYS A 188 -8.52 33.01 29.85
CA LYS A 188 -8.51 34.43 29.49
C LYS A 188 -9.86 35.10 29.75
N LEU A 189 -10.95 34.44 29.41
CA LEU A 189 -12.31 34.94 29.67
C LEU A 189 -12.55 35.10 31.18
N LYS A 190 -12.16 34.12 31.99
CA LYS A 190 -12.25 34.21 33.47
C LYS A 190 -11.51 35.42 34.01
N LYS A 191 -10.28 35.66 33.54
CA LYS A 191 -9.47 36.82 33.95
C LYS A 191 -10.11 38.15 33.56
N LEU A 192 -10.77 38.23 32.41
CA LEU A 192 -11.49 39.43 31.99
C LEU A 192 -12.69 39.69 32.90
N ILE A 193 -13.50 38.66 33.15
CA ILE A 193 -14.68 38.76 34.03
C ILE A 193 -14.25 39.11 35.47
N SER A 194 -13.20 38.48 36.01
CA SER A 194 -12.73 38.75 37.37
C SER A 194 -12.04 40.10 37.54
N ASN A 195 -11.61 40.74 36.44
CA ASN A 195 -10.98 42.06 36.47
C ASN A 195 -12.00 43.21 36.31
N GLU A 196 -13.28 42.91 36.04
CA GLU A 196 -14.34 43.93 35.98
C GLU A 196 -14.90 44.30 37.38
N GLU A 197 -14.55 43.58 38.45
CA GLU A 197 -15.05 43.84 39.83
C GLU A 197 -14.20 44.82 40.67
N VAL A 198 -13.29 45.62 40.09
CA VAL A 198 -12.43 46.57 40.87
C VAL A 198 -12.64 48.05 40.49
N LEU A 199 -13.79 48.41 39.92
CA LEU A 199 -14.10 49.82 39.60
C LEU A 199 -15.50 50.29 40.03
N GLU A 200 -16.06 49.71 41.09
CA GLU A 200 -17.21 50.29 41.81
C GLU A 200 -16.93 50.30 43.32
N ASP A 201 -16.04 51.19 43.75
CA ASP A 201 -16.07 51.81 45.09
C ASP A 201 -15.03 52.95 45.08
N ASP A 202 -15.45 54.08 44.51
CA ASP A 202 -15.08 55.44 44.89
C ASP A 202 -15.52 56.38 43.75
N PHE A 203 -16.76 56.89 43.82
CA PHE A 203 -17.16 58.30 43.60
C PHE A 203 -18.68 58.49 43.78
#